data_AF-A0A8H4NVK2-F1
#
_entry.id   AF-A0A8H4NVK2-F1
#
_cell.length_a   1.000
_cell.length_b   1.000
_cell.length_c   1.000
_cell.angle_alpha   90.00
_cell.angle_beta   90.00
_cell.angle_gamma   90.00
#
_symmetry.space_group_name_H-M   'P 1'
#
loop_
_entity.id
_entity.type
_entity.pdbx_description
1 polymer ?
#
loop_
_entity_poly.entity_id
_entity_poly.type
_entity_poly.pdbx_seq_one_letter_code
_entity_poly.pdbx_strand_id
1 'polypeptide(L)'
;MTRLGKAEWWLCDGEKIDTELRIRQRTMFAETLKKIPMSLTCFRLNYIREPPRRRSYQPESIIPSGESGDILSRSFFSFTQRNGLDDFYLEASVDSTILWPCEKEADANWPSLRVFHIELNDVLPSGEWVDVRDFDRFGRITSWVTDEHPESEIPGEEYFFEFPSTYDQSIIDKFAFAAGKCLARMLKVNELNVFHHGHSDVGLAFNTTDQAQSWPVLELVGSPDAPEPSEETLEVWKEAVKSHGLEWRINITDDLNGVYYFY
;
A
#
# COMPACT_ATOMS: atom_id res chain seq x y z
N MET A 1 2.75 36.49 -3.61
CA MET A 1 2.42 35.65 -2.44
C MET A 1 2.89 34.24 -2.75
N THR A 2 3.82 33.71 -1.96
CA THR A 2 4.27 32.32 -2.04
C THR A 2 3.12 31.41 -1.59
N ARG A 3 2.71 30.46 -2.43
CA ARG A 3 1.74 29.43 -2.07
C ARG A 3 2.50 28.14 -1.71
N LEU A 4 1.98 27.36 -0.77
CA LEU A 4 2.59 26.10 -0.37
C LEU A 4 2.50 25.11 -1.56
N GLY A 5 3.65 24.72 -2.11
CA GLY A 5 3.74 23.80 -3.26
C GLY A 5 4.09 22.36 -2.87
N LYS A 6 4.80 22.15 -1.76
CA LYS A 6 5.20 20.83 -1.27
C LYS A 6 4.91 20.67 0.22
N ALA A 7 4.47 19.49 0.63
CA ALA A 7 4.26 19.08 2.00
C ALA A 7 4.87 17.69 2.19
N GLU A 8 5.68 17.54 3.23
CA GLU A 8 6.41 16.31 3.52
C GLU A 8 6.36 16.09 5.03
N TRP A 9 5.75 14.99 5.45
CA TRP A 9 5.49 14.67 6.85
C TRP A 9 5.96 13.27 7.20
N TRP A 10 6.50 13.14 8.41
CA TRP A 10 6.85 11.87 9.04
C TRP A 10 6.13 11.79 10.37
N LEU A 11 5.22 10.84 10.46
CA LEU A 11 4.34 10.60 11.58
C LEU A 11 4.40 9.11 11.90
N CYS A 12 4.28 8.76 13.17
CA CYS A 12 4.28 7.38 13.64
C CYS A 12 3.10 7.18 14.58
N ASP A 13 2.30 6.16 14.32
CA ASP A 13 1.29 5.62 15.21
C ASP A 13 1.91 4.44 15.99
N GLY A 14 2.52 4.78 17.14
CA GLY A 14 3.12 3.83 18.08
C GLY A 14 2.18 3.38 19.21
N GLU A 15 0.91 3.78 19.20
CA GLU A 15 -0.06 3.30 20.18
C GLU A 15 -0.38 1.83 19.88
N LYS A 16 -0.33 0.94 20.87
CA LYS A 16 -0.51 -0.51 20.66
C LYS A 16 -1.58 -1.12 21.57
N ILE A 17 -2.14 -0.35 22.49
CA ILE A 17 -3.08 -0.79 23.53
C ILE A 17 -4.45 -0.15 23.30
N ASP A 18 -4.50 1.17 23.16
CA ASP A 18 -5.75 1.93 23.08
C ASP A 18 -6.25 2.04 21.61
N THR A 19 -6.96 1.01 21.16
CA THR A 19 -7.55 0.96 19.81
C THR A 19 -8.53 2.12 19.56
N GLU A 20 -9.29 2.56 20.57
CA GLU A 20 -10.21 3.69 20.41
C GLU A 20 -9.47 5.01 20.17
N LEU A 21 -8.36 5.22 20.89
CA LEU A 21 -7.46 6.36 20.66
C LEU A 21 -6.89 6.33 19.24
N ARG A 22 -6.41 5.17 18.77
CA ARG A 22 -5.88 5.03 17.38
C ARG A 22 -6.93 5.39 16.35
N ILE A 23 -8.15 4.82 16.48
CA ILE A 23 -9.27 5.12 15.59
C ILE A 23 -9.56 6.62 15.59
N ARG A 24 -9.67 7.24 16.78
CA ARG A 24 -9.94 8.68 16.89
C ARG A 24 -8.86 9.54 16.25
N GLN A 25 -7.58 9.25 16.51
CA GLN A 25 -6.46 10.00 15.93
C GLN A 25 -6.42 9.86 14.40
N ARG A 26 -6.63 8.64 13.89
CA ARG A 26 -6.70 8.35 12.46
C ARG A 26 -7.85 9.10 11.79
N THR A 27 -9.03 9.10 12.39
CA THR A 27 -10.19 9.88 11.91
C THR A 27 -9.90 11.38 11.90
N MET A 28 -9.35 11.91 12.99
CA MET A 28 -8.98 13.33 13.06
C MET A 28 -7.95 13.70 12.00
N PHE A 29 -6.95 12.84 11.76
CA PHE A 29 -5.95 13.07 10.73
C PHE A 29 -6.56 13.05 9.33
N ALA A 30 -7.42 12.08 9.03
CA ALA A 30 -8.18 12.01 7.78
C ALA A 30 -8.97 13.31 7.51
N GLU A 31 -9.59 13.90 8.55
CA GLU A 31 -10.27 15.19 8.44
C GLU A 31 -9.32 16.37 8.16
N THR A 32 -8.08 16.33 8.66
CA THR A 32 -7.10 17.40 8.42
C THR A 32 -6.66 17.49 6.97
N LEU A 33 -6.74 16.38 6.20
CA LEU A 33 -6.42 16.39 4.77
C LEU A 33 -7.27 17.42 4.00
N LYS A 34 -8.52 17.65 4.43
CA LYS A 34 -9.44 18.65 3.85
C LYS A 34 -8.94 20.10 4.03
N LYS A 35 -8.06 20.34 5.01
CA LYS A 35 -7.50 21.66 5.32
C LYS A 35 -6.21 21.96 4.56
N ILE A 36 -5.60 20.95 3.94
CA ILE A 36 -4.37 21.11 3.15
C ILE A 36 -4.67 21.99 1.92
N PRO A 37 -3.86 23.04 1.64
CA PRO A 37 -4.10 23.95 0.52
C PRO A 37 -4.16 23.26 -0.85
N MET A 38 -5.04 23.76 -1.74
CA MET A 38 -5.15 23.31 -3.13
C MET A 38 -3.97 23.72 -4.02
N SER A 39 -3.03 24.52 -3.52
CA SER A 39 -1.82 24.90 -4.25
C SER A 39 -0.73 23.84 -4.23
N LEU A 40 -0.95 22.75 -3.50
CA LEU A 40 0.00 21.69 -3.33
C LEU A 40 0.15 20.88 -4.62
N THR A 41 1.39 20.76 -5.10
CA THR A 41 1.73 19.96 -6.29
C THR A 41 2.42 18.65 -5.92
N CYS A 42 3.05 18.58 -4.75
CA CYS A 42 3.72 17.39 -4.25
C CYS A 42 3.33 17.13 -2.79
N PHE A 43 2.85 15.92 -2.51
CA PHE A 43 2.54 15.45 -1.17
C PHE A 43 3.31 14.17 -0.86
N ARG A 44 4.03 14.17 0.25
CA ARG A 44 4.70 12.98 0.78
C ARG A 44 4.37 12.79 2.25
N LEU A 45 3.95 11.59 2.61
CA LEU A 45 3.65 11.22 3.98
C LEU A 45 4.21 9.85 4.28
N ASN A 46 4.96 9.75 5.37
CA ASN A 46 5.23 8.50 6.05
C ASN A 46 4.39 8.51 7.32
N TYR A 47 3.40 7.63 7.40
CA TYR A 47 2.51 7.44 8.54
C TYR A 47 2.55 5.99 9.00
N ILE A 48 3.63 5.66 9.70
CA ILE A 48 3.97 4.29 10.06
C ILE A 48 3.04 3.81 11.17
N ARG A 49 2.32 2.71 10.94
CA ARG A 49 1.66 1.95 12.00
C ARG A 49 2.66 0.97 12.59
N GLU A 50 3.11 1.20 13.82
CA GLU A 50 4.05 0.27 14.45
C GLU A 50 3.34 -1.06 14.74
N PRO A 51 3.81 -2.18 14.15
CA PRO A 51 3.19 -3.48 14.34
C PRO A 51 3.66 -4.12 15.66
N PRO A 52 2.89 -5.07 16.22
CA PRO A 52 3.34 -5.89 17.34
C PRO A 52 4.56 -6.73 16.97
N ARG A 53 5.56 -6.82 17.85
CA ARG A 53 6.81 -7.59 17.57
C ARG A 53 6.56 -9.07 17.31
N ARG A 54 5.60 -9.68 18.00
CA ARG A 54 5.20 -11.07 17.80
C ARG A 54 4.15 -11.14 16.70
N ARG A 55 4.60 -11.48 15.49
CA ARG A 55 3.74 -11.65 14.31
C ARG A 55 2.74 -12.83 14.35
N SER A 56 2.65 -13.56 15.45
CA SER A 56 1.52 -14.49 15.69
C SER A 56 0.34 -13.83 16.39
N TYR A 57 0.54 -12.64 16.96
CA TYR A 57 -0.55 -11.84 17.47
C TYR A 57 -1.21 -11.13 16.29
N GLN A 58 -2.53 -11.20 16.23
CA GLN A 58 -3.35 -10.54 15.22
C GLN A 58 -3.75 -9.16 15.76
N PRO A 59 -3.24 -8.06 15.19
CA PRO A 59 -3.62 -6.72 15.60
C PRO A 59 -5.13 -6.49 15.45
N GLU A 60 -5.69 -5.68 16.34
CA GLU A 60 -7.08 -5.26 16.20
C GLU A 60 -7.28 -4.37 14.96
N SER A 61 -8.50 -4.41 14.43
CA SER A 61 -8.93 -3.51 13.38
C SER A 61 -9.00 -2.07 13.90
N ILE A 62 -8.45 -1.15 13.12
CA ILE A 62 -8.57 0.30 13.34
C ILE A 62 -9.59 0.94 12.39
N ILE A 63 -10.43 0.12 11.76
CA ILE A 63 -11.60 0.58 11.00
C ILE A 63 -12.73 0.85 12.01
N PRO A 64 -13.32 2.07 12.02
CA PRO A 64 -14.42 2.38 12.93
C PRO A 64 -15.60 1.40 12.76
N SER A 65 -16.23 1.02 13.87
CA SER A 65 -17.38 0.11 13.83
C SER A 65 -18.52 0.69 12.98
N GLY A 66 -19.02 -0.11 12.04
CA GLY A 66 -20.10 0.28 11.13
C GLY A 66 -19.64 0.92 9.82
N GLU A 67 -18.34 1.17 9.66
CA GLU A 67 -17.77 1.60 8.38
C GLU A 67 -17.44 0.40 7.48
N SER A 68 -17.62 0.58 6.17
CA SER A 68 -17.36 -0.45 5.15
C SER A 68 -15.89 -0.52 4.71
N GLY A 69 -15.05 0.42 5.17
CA GLY A 69 -13.64 0.49 4.80
C GLY A 69 -12.89 1.58 5.58
N ASP A 70 -11.58 1.61 5.42
CA ASP A 70 -10.73 2.54 6.14
C ASP A 70 -11.04 4.02 5.80
N ILE A 71 -11.12 4.84 6.83
CA ILE A 71 -11.45 6.26 6.69
C ILE A 71 -10.29 7.07 6.10
N LEU A 72 -9.05 6.68 6.40
CA LEU A 72 -7.87 7.37 5.91
C LEU A 72 -7.62 7.04 4.43
N SER A 73 -7.73 5.77 4.03
CA SER A 73 -7.72 5.33 2.63
C SER A 73 -8.71 6.13 1.79
N ARG A 74 -9.99 6.16 2.19
CA ARG A 74 -11.03 6.92 1.46
C ARG A 74 -10.73 8.42 1.41
N SER A 75 -10.19 8.98 2.48
CA SER A 75 -9.81 10.40 2.51
C SER A 75 -8.64 10.69 1.58
N PHE A 76 -7.68 9.78 1.47
CA PHE A 76 -6.61 9.88 0.48
C PHE A 76 -7.10 9.69 -0.94
N PHE A 77 -8.02 8.76 -1.18
CA PHE A 77 -8.67 8.60 -2.48
C PHE A 77 -9.30 9.91 -2.98
N SER A 78 -10.02 10.66 -2.13
CA SER A 78 -10.53 11.98 -2.49
C SER A 78 -9.42 13.04 -2.60
N PHE A 79 -8.39 12.95 -1.76
CA PHE A 79 -7.27 13.89 -1.75
C PHE A 79 -6.44 13.83 -3.03
N THR A 80 -6.18 12.63 -3.55
CA THR A 80 -5.34 12.42 -4.74
C THR A 80 -6.00 12.93 -6.03
N GLN A 81 -7.33 13.03 -6.06
CA GLN A 81 -8.10 13.55 -7.20
C GLN A 81 -8.03 15.08 -7.37
N ARG A 82 -7.29 15.79 -6.52
CA ARG A 82 -7.17 17.26 -6.58
C ARG A 82 -6.51 17.73 -7.87
N ASN A 83 -7.06 18.80 -8.44
CA ASN A 83 -6.43 19.48 -9.56
C ASN A 83 -5.12 20.15 -9.11
N GLY A 84 -4.05 19.91 -9.87
CA GLY A 84 -2.72 20.47 -9.61
C GLY A 84 -1.83 19.63 -8.70
N LEU A 85 -2.32 18.50 -8.15
CA LEU A 85 -1.45 17.53 -7.48
C LEU A 85 -0.78 16.66 -8.55
N ASP A 86 0.55 16.78 -8.67
CA ASP A 86 1.36 16.08 -9.65
C ASP A 86 1.97 14.81 -9.04
N ASP A 87 2.47 14.90 -7.81
CA ASP A 87 3.18 13.79 -7.15
C ASP A 87 2.58 13.46 -5.79
N PHE A 88 2.29 12.17 -5.58
CA PHE A 88 1.79 11.64 -4.31
C PHE A 88 2.61 10.42 -3.88
N TYR A 89 3.18 10.50 -2.68
CA TYR A 89 3.93 9.43 -2.03
C TYR A 89 3.34 9.15 -0.65
N LEU A 90 3.00 7.90 -0.38
CA LEU A 90 2.46 7.49 0.89
C LEU A 90 3.11 6.20 1.36
N GLU A 91 3.72 6.22 2.53
CA GLU A 91 4.08 5.02 3.29
C GLU A 91 3.12 4.93 4.48
N ALA A 92 2.18 3.99 4.47
CA ALA A 92 1.18 3.89 5.54
C ALA A 92 0.46 2.53 5.58
N SER A 93 -0.15 2.24 6.74
CA SER A 93 -1.22 1.25 6.86
C SER A 93 -2.48 1.80 6.19
N VAL A 94 -2.81 1.33 4.99
CA VAL A 94 -4.03 1.66 4.22
C VAL A 94 -4.59 0.39 3.58
N ASP A 95 -5.86 0.41 3.19
CA ASP A 95 -6.50 -0.64 2.39
C ASP A 95 -6.63 -0.22 0.92
N SER A 96 -7.08 -1.14 0.05
CA SER A 96 -7.19 -0.88 -1.39
C SER A 96 -8.18 0.22 -1.79
N THR A 97 -9.02 0.70 -0.85
CA THR A 97 -9.99 1.77 -1.12
C THR A 97 -9.32 3.13 -1.36
N ILE A 98 -8.02 3.27 -1.05
CA ILE A 98 -7.21 4.44 -1.44
C ILE A 98 -7.09 4.58 -2.96
N LEU A 99 -7.12 3.46 -3.69
CA LEU A 99 -7.03 3.41 -5.15
C LEU A 99 -8.42 3.38 -5.78
N TRP A 100 -9.29 2.52 -5.24
CA TRP A 100 -10.64 2.33 -5.78
C TRP A 100 -11.62 1.85 -4.71
N PRO A 101 -12.45 2.72 -4.13
CA PRO A 101 -13.52 2.29 -3.22
C PRO A 101 -14.58 1.49 -4.00
N CYS A 102 -15.15 0.46 -3.39
CA CYS A 102 -16.17 -0.41 -4.02
C CYS A 102 -17.46 0.32 -4.39
N GLU A 103 -17.69 1.53 -3.88
CA GLU A 103 -18.84 2.36 -4.25
C GLU A 103 -18.57 3.08 -5.57
N LYS A 104 -19.54 2.99 -6.49
CA LYS A 104 -19.47 3.47 -7.88
C LYS A 104 -19.30 4.99 -7.94
N GLU A 105 -18.08 5.48 -7.79
CA GLU A 105 -17.74 6.84 -8.17
C GLU A 105 -17.48 6.88 -9.68
N ALA A 106 -18.57 6.97 -10.46
CA ALA A 106 -18.51 7.10 -11.92
C ALA A 106 -17.68 8.31 -12.37
N ASP A 107 -17.56 9.31 -11.49
CA ASP A 107 -16.90 10.59 -11.69
C ASP A 107 -15.44 10.64 -11.18
N ALA A 108 -14.93 9.52 -10.61
CA ALA A 108 -13.55 9.47 -10.13
C ALA A 108 -12.56 9.74 -11.27
N ASN A 109 -11.68 10.72 -11.04
CA ASN A 109 -10.71 11.17 -12.04
C ASN A 109 -9.51 11.84 -11.38
N TRP A 110 -8.32 11.63 -11.94
CA TRP A 110 -7.07 12.21 -11.48
C TRP A 110 -6.51 13.15 -12.55
N PRO A 111 -6.87 14.45 -12.51
CA PRO A 111 -6.66 15.36 -13.63
C PRO A 111 -5.20 15.76 -13.86
N SER A 112 -4.32 15.54 -12.87
CA SER A 112 -2.95 16.08 -12.85
C SER A 112 -1.86 15.07 -12.48
N LEU A 113 -2.18 14.05 -11.69
CA LEU A 113 -1.17 13.13 -11.15
C LEU A 113 -0.30 12.51 -12.25
N ARG A 114 1.00 12.56 -12.00
CA ARG A 114 2.08 11.98 -12.79
C ARG A 114 2.74 10.83 -12.05
N VAL A 115 2.86 10.94 -10.73
CA VAL A 115 3.42 9.89 -9.86
C VAL A 115 2.46 9.58 -8.74
N PHE A 116 2.08 8.32 -8.61
CA PHE A 116 1.29 7.81 -7.51
C PHE A 116 1.98 6.59 -6.89
N HIS A 117 2.58 6.79 -5.73
CA HIS A 117 3.37 5.78 -5.05
C HIS A 117 2.78 5.47 -3.67
N ILE A 118 2.56 4.19 -3.39
CA ILE A 118 2.07 3.67 -2.12
C ILE A 118 3.01 2.58 -1.64
N GLU A 119 3.51 2.73 -0.42
CA GLU A 119 4.24 1.73 0.33
C GLU A 119 3.37 1.29 1.53
N LEU A 120 3.05 0.01 1.57
CA LEU A 120 2.19 -0.59 2.57
C LEU A 120 3.02 -0.96 3.80
N ASN A 121 2.57 -0.55 4.98
CA ASN A 121 3.09 -1.11 6.22
C ASN A 121 2.71 -2.59 6.38
N ASP A 122 3.40 -3.29 7.28
CA ASP A 122 3.21 -4.71 7.61
C ASP A 122 1.76 -5.14 7.89
N VAL A 123 0.94 -4.22 8.41
CA VAL A 123 -0.41 -4.49 8.90
C VAL A 123 -1.40 -3.53 8.26
N LEU A 124 -2.44 -4.07 7.62
CA LEU A 124 -3.55 -3.31 7.05
C LEU A 124 -4.47 -2.71 8.13
N PRO A 125 -5.30 -1.70 7.82
CA PRO A 125 -6.24 -1.14 8.78
C PRO A 125 -7.21 -2.16 9.40
N SER A 126 -7.53 -3.24 8.69
CA SER A 126 -8.31 -4.38 9.20
C SER A 126 -7.61 -5.16 10.31
N GLY A 127 -6.30 -4.97 10.46
CA GLY A 127 -5.42 -5.75 11.33
C GLY A 127 -4.73 -6.90 10.59
N GLU A 128 -5.15 -7.25 9.37
CA GLU A 128 -4.52 -8.31 8.57
C GLU A 128 -3.05 -7.99 8.29
N TRP A 129 -2.18 -9.00 8.41
CA TRP A 129 -0.78 -8.89 8.03
C TRP A 129 -0.64 -9.04 6.51
N VAL A 130 0.20 -8.21 5.89
CA VAL A 130 0.58 -8.38 4.48
C VAL A 130 1.44 -9.63 4.31
N ASP A 131 2.35 -9.85 5.27
CA ASP A 131 3.16 -11.06 5.40
C ASP A 131 2.42 -12.17 6.18
N VAL A 132 2.34 -13.36 5.60
CA VAL A 132 1.84 -14.58 6.24
C VAL A 132 2.95 -15.61 6.45
N ARG A 133 2.69 -16.56 7.33
CA ARG A 133 3.62 -17.67 7.58
C ARG A 133 3.74 -18.56 6.36
N ASP A 134 4.97 -18.79 5.92
CA ASP A 134 5.26 -19.76 4.86
C ASP A 134 5.40 -21.16 5.46
N PHE A 135 4.29 -21.89 5.57
CA PHE A 135 4.25 -23.25 6.13
C PHE A 135 4.97 -24.30 5.27
N ASP A 136 5.24 -24.02 3.99
CA ASP A 136 5.86 -24.96 3.07
C ASP A 136 7.40 -24.91 3.16
N ARG A 137 7.97 -23.72 3.44
CA ARG A 137 9.42 -23.57 3.74
C ARG A 137 9.79 -23.87 5.20
N PHE A 138 8.84 -24.36 6.00
CA PHE A 138 8.97 -24.64 7.44
C PHE A 138 9.78 -25.91 7.76
N GLY A 139 10.93 -26.09 7.10
CA GLY A 139 11.85 -27.19 7.34
C GLY A 139 12.79 -26.99 8.53
N ARG A 140 13.08 -25.76 8.96
CA ARG A 140 13.96 -25.44 10.11
C ARG A 140 13.68 -24.03 10.65
N ILE A 141 13.06 -23.93 11.82
CA ILE A 141 13.19 -22.72 12.66
C ILE A 141 13.91 -23.12 13.95
N THR A 142 15.04 -22.45 14.20
CA THR A 142 15.66 -22.34 15.52
C THR A 142 15.05 -21.13 16.20
N SER A 143 14.19 -21.35 17.20
CA SER A 143 13.67 -20.25 18.00
C SER A 143 14.79 -19.70 18.88
N TRP A 144 15.06 -18.40 18.82
CA TRP A 144 15.80 -17.71 19.89
C TRP A 144 14.80 -17.31 20.98
N VAL A 145 14.22 -18.29 21.67
CA VAL A 145 13.48 -18.01 22.91
C VAL A 145 14.53 -17.77 23.97
N THR A 146 14.81 -16.51 24.29
CA THR A 146 15.43 -16.18 25.56
C THR A 146 14.32 -16.17 26.61
N ASP A 147 14.37 -17.12 27.54
CA ASP A 147 13.39 -17.37 28.62
C ASP A 147 13.26 -16.22 29.66
N GLU A 148 13.73 -15.02 29.36
CA GLU A 148 13.75 -13.90 30.30
C GLU A 148 13.27 -12.61 29.63
N HIS A 149 11.97 -12.53 29.33
CA HIS A 149 11.32 -11.25 29.02
C HIS A 149 10.19 -10.99 30.02
N PRO A 150 10.17 -9.82 30.67
CA PRO A 150 9.06 -9.44 31.55
C PRO A 150 7.76 -9.45 30.74
N GLU A 151 6.66 -9.87 31.38
CA GLU A 151 5.32 -9.76 30.82
C GLU A 151 5.11 -8.32 30.33
N SER A 152 4.88 -8.14 29.03
CA SER A 152 4.57 -6.83 28.47
C SER A 152 3.08 -6.58 28.67
N GLU A 153 2.72 -5.32 28.90
CA GLU A 153 1.31 -4.92 28.90
C GLU A 153 0.68 -5.05 27.49
N ILE A 154 1.51 -5.11 26.45
CA ILE A 154 1.11 -5.31 25.05
C ILE A 154 1.37 -6.77 24.68
N PRO A 155 0.32 -7.58 24.45
CA PRO A 155 0.49 -8.96 24.04
C PRO A 155 1.35 -9.07 22.78
N GLY A 156 2.48 -9.78 22.88
CA GLY A 156 3.36 -9.99 21.75
C GLY A 156 4.52 -9.00 21.62
N GLU A 157 4.68 -8.05 22.52
CA GLU A 157 5.91 -7.23 22.56
C GLU A 157 7.05 -7.91 23.34
N GLU A 158 6.76 -8.98 24.08
CA GLU A 158 7.76 -9.70 24.90
C GLU A 158 8.73 -10.50 24.05
N TYR A 159 8.37 -10.86 22.82
CA TYR A 159 9.13 -11.81 22.01
C TYR A 159 9.39 -11.26 20.62
N PHE A 160 10.65 -11.30 20.19
CA PHE A 160 11.00 -11.21 18.79
C PHE A 160 10.98 -12.62 18.20
N PHE A 161 9.93 -12.95 17.44
CA PHE A 161 9.79 -14.26 16.81
C PHE A 161 9.66 -14.08 15.30
N GLU A 162 10.80 -14.19 14.61
CA GLU A 162 10.84 -14.24 13.16
C GLU A 162 10.54 -15.65 12.66
N PHE A 163 9.73 -15.73 11.61
CA PHE A 163 9.50 -16.94 10.84
C PHE A 163 9.71 -16.64 9.36
N PRO A 164 10.12 -17.64 8.55
CA PRO A 164 10.00 -17.54 7.10
C PRO A 164 8.58 -17.10 6.75
N SER A 165 8.50 -15.99 6.04
CA SER A 165 7.23 -15.36 5.66
C SER A 165 7.16 -15.28 4.14
N THR A 166 5.94 -15.31 3.63
CA THR A 166 5.59 -14.96 2.25
C THR A 166 4.45 -13.93 2.33
N TYR A 167 4.12 -13.25 1.24
CA TYR A 167 2.98 -12.32 1.25
C TYR A 167 1.65 -13.05 1.07
N ASP A 168 0.56 -12.43 1.52
CA ASP A 168 -0.80 -12.89 1.24
C ASP A 168 -1.22 -12.50 -0.19
N GLN A 169 -1.27 -13.48 -1.09
CA GLN A 169 -1.66 -13.29 -2.49
C GLN A 169 -3.04 -12.62 -2.63
N SER A 170 -3.98 -12.87 -1.71
CA SER A 170 -5.32 -12.28 -1.77
C SER A 170 -5.32 -10.78 -1.44
N ILE A 171 -4.41 -10.34 -0.57
CA ILE A 171 -4.21 -8.91 -0.28
C ILE A 171 -3.62 -8.23 -1.51
N ILE A 172 -2.58 -8.81 -2.09
CA ILE A 172 -1.88 -8.23 -3.24
C ILE A 172 -2.78 -8.17 -4.48
N ASP A 173 -3.58 -9.21 -4.74
CA ASP A 173 -4.53 -9.21 -5.85
C ASP A 173 -5.60 -8.11 -5.68
N LYS A 174 -6.09 -7.85 -4.45
CA LYS A 174 -7.03 -6.74 -4.18
C LYS A 174 -6.41 -5.37 -4.51
N PHE A 175 -5.16 -5.14 -4.13
CA PHE A 175 -4.46 -3.90 -4.45
C PHE A 175 -4.18 -3.79 -5.95
N ALA A 176 -3.74 -4.88 -6.59
CA ALA A 176 -3.51 -4.91 -8.03
C ALA A 176 -4.78 -4.64 -8.83
N PHE A 177 -5.89 -5.25 -8.46
CA PHE A 177 -7.19 -4.99 -9.06
C PHE A 177 -7.60 -3.51 -8.94
N ALA A 178 -7.54 -2.96 -7.72
CA ALA A 178 -7.90 -1.57 -7.46
C ALA A 178 -6.98 -0.58 -8.19
N ALA A 179 -5.67 -0.87 -8.25
CA ALA A 179 -4.69 -0.09 -8.99
C ALA A 179 -5.03 -0.05 -10.49
N GLY A 180 -5.35 -1.19 -11.10
CA GLY A 180 -5.75 -1.23 -12.52
C GLY A 180 -7.02 -0.42 -12.80
N LYS A 181 -8.04 -0.48 -11.92
CA LYS A 181 -9.26 0.35 -12.04
C LYS A 181 -8.95 1.84 -11.94
N CYS A 182 -8.12 2.22 -10.96
CA CYS A 182 -7.65 3.58 -10.74
C CYS A 182 -6.89 4.10 -11.97
N LEU A 183 -5.96 3.29 -12.48
CA LEU A 183 -5.09 3.64 -13.59
C LEU A 183 -5.85 3.97 -14.88
N ALA A 184 -6.91 3.23 -15.18
CA ALA A 184 -7.77 3.46 -16.34
C ALA A 184 -8.43 4.85 -16.33
N ARG A 185 -8.44 5.55 -15.19
CA ARG A 185 -8.98 6.90 -15.00
C ARG A 185 -7.89 7.96 -14.74
N MET A 186 -6.61 7.58 -14.77
CA MET A 186 -5.48 8.45 -14.48
C MET A 186 -4.62 8.69 -15.72
N LEU A 187 -5.17 9.36 -16.73
CA LEU A 187 -4.58 9.43 -18.09
C LEU A 187 -3.25 10.21 -18.21
N LYS A 188 -2.78 10.86 -17.14
CA LYS A 188 -1.53 11.64 -17.13
C LYS A 188 -0.43 10.99 -16.28
N VAL A 189 -0.70 9.85 -15.68
CA VAL A 189 0.27 9.15 -14.84
C VAL A 189 1.37 8.56 -15.69
N ASN A 190 2.59 8.78 -15.22
CA ASN A 190 3.78 8.17 -15.77
C ASN A 190 4.22 6.97 -14.93
N GLU A 191 3.86 6.98 -13.65
CA GLU A 191 4.28 5.99 -12.66
C GLU A 191 3.18 5.74 -11.62
N LEU A 192 2.73 4.49 -11.51
CA LEU A 192 1.83 4.02 -10.46
C LEU A 192 2.44 2.81 -9.78
N ASN A 193 2.73 2.92 -8.49
CA ASN A 193 3.45 1.93 -7.72
C ASN A 193 2.70 1.60 -6.43
N VAL A 194 2.59 0.31 -6.13
CA VAL A 194 2.07 -0.19 -4.85
C VAL A 194 2.98 -1.30 -4.38
N PHE A 195 3.68 -1.08 -3.27
CA PHE A 195 4.71 -2.00 -2.77
C PHE A 195 4.54 -2.28 -1.28
N HIS A 196 5.13 -3.39 -0.86
CA HIS A 196 5.38 -3.74 0.52
C HIS A 196 6.82 -4.26 0.63
N HIS A 197 7.58 -3.70 1.57
CA HIS A 197 8.95 -4.10 1.90
C HIS A 197 8.99 -4.60 3.35
N GLY A 198 8.56 -5.84 3.54
CA GLY A 198 8.52 -6.50 4.85
C GLY A 198 9.54 -7.62 4.96
N HIS A 199 9.10 -8.78 5.47
CA HIS A 199 9.88 -10.02 5.35
C HIS A 199 9.73 -10.65 3.98
N SER A 200 8.63 -10.34 3.28
CA SER A 200 8.48 -10.53 1.86
C SER A 200 8.55 -9.18 1.15
N ASP A 201 9.04 -9.18 -0.07
CA ASP A 201 8.97 -8.03 -0.96
C ASP A 201 7.89 -8.31 -1.99
N VAL A 202 6.89 -7.44 -2.11
CA VAL A 202 5.82 -7.66 -3.08
C VAL A 202 5.22 -6.36 -3.56
N GLY A 203 4.77 -6.34 -4.80
CA GLY A 203 3.99 -5.22 -5.30
C GLY A 203 3.83 -5.21 -6.80
N LEU A 204 3.53 -4.01 -7.27
CA LEU A 204 3.33 -3.71 -8.67
C LEU A 204 3.92 -2.36 -9.03
N ALA A 205 4.42 -2.26 -10.25
CA ALA A 205 4.80 -1.01 -10.89
C ALA A 205 4.20 -0.92 -12.29
N PHE A 206 3.60 0.23 -12.57
CA PHE A 206 3.22 0.63 -13.91
C PHE A 206 4.05 1.84 -14.32
N ASN A 207 4.64 1.80 -15.52
CA ASN A 207 5.45 2.90 -16.02
C ASN A 207 5.26 3.17 -17.51
N THR A 208 5.22 4.45 -17.89
CA THR A 208 5.05 4.90 -19.29
C THR A 208 6.25 5.65 -19.87
N THR A 209 7.31 5.88 -19.09
CA THR A 209 8.45 6.71 -19.53
C THR A 209 9.24 6.04 -20.67
N ASP A 210 9.79 6.86 -21.59
CA ASP A 210 10.37 6.48 -22.89
C ASP A 210 11.47 5.41 -22.90
N GLN A 211 12.02 5.02 -21.74
CA GLN A 211 12.86 3.82 -21.64
C GLN A 211 12.05 2.54 -21.93
N ALA A 212 10.72 2.59 -21.80
CA ALA A 212 9.77 1.50 -21.97
C ALA A 212 9.68 0.88 -23.37
N GLN A 213 10.40 1.32 -24.40
CA GLN A 213 10.37 0.62 -25.70
C GLN A 213 10.90 -0.83 -25.60
N SER A 214 11.69 -1.15 -24.56
CA SER A 214 12.23 -2.50 -24.33
C SER A 214 11.75 -3.16 -23.03
N TRP A 215 11.02 -2.45 -22.17
CA TRP A 215 10.62 -2.92 -20.84
C TRP A 215 9.11 -3.20 -20.75
N PRO A 216 8.68 -4.08 -19.84
CA PRO A 216 7.27 -4.26 -19.51
C PRO A 216 6.66 -2.92 -19.05
N VAL A 217 5.40 -2.69 -19.41
CA VAL A 217 4.64 -1.51 -18.95
C VAL A 217 4.00 -1.74 -17.58
N LEU A 218 3.81 -3.02 -17.21
CA LEU A 218 3.35 -3.48 -15.92
C LEU A 218 4.30 -4.56 -15.41
N GLU A 219 4.76 -4.39 -14.19
CA GLU A 219 5.57 -5.38 -13.49
C GLU A 219 4.86 -5.78 -12.20
N LEU A 220 4.70 -7.09 -12.00
CA LEU A 220 4.27 -7.70 -10.76
C LEU A 220 5.42 -8.51 -10.22
N VAL A 221 5.68 -8.34 -8.93
CA VAL A 221 6.93 -8.76 -8.33
C VAL A 221 6.65 -9.22 -6.92
N GLY A 222 7.28 -10.32 -6.55
CA GLY A 222 7.11 -10.96 -5.25
C GLY A 222 8.43 -11.60 -4.82
N SER A 223 8.62 -11.80 -3.53
CA SER A 223 9.69 -12.62 -2.99
C SER A 223 9.18 -13.19 -1.67
N PRO A 224 9.16 -14.52 -1.48
CA PRO A 224 10.08 -15.42 -2.15
C PRO A 224 9.51 -16.17 -3.36
N ASP A 225 8.25 -15.92 -3.73
CA ASP A 225 7.58 -16.50 -4.88
C ASP A 225 7.00 -15.37 -5.75
N ALA A 226 6.72 -15.65 -7.03
CA ALA A 226 6.16 -14.67 -7.95
C ALA A 226 4.64 -14.50 -7.71
N PRO A 227 4.06 -13.30 -7.88
CA PRO A 227 2.63 -13.11 -7.68
C PRO A 227 1.77 -13.86 -8.70
N GLU A 228 0.65 -14.38 -8.24
CA GLU A 228 -0.37 -15.04 -9.07
C GLU A 228 -1.63 -14.15 -9.16
N PRO A 229 -1.63 -13.09 -10.00
CA PRO A 229 -2.80 -12.23 -10.15
C PRO A 229 -3.97 -13.01 -10.74
N SER A 230 -5.19 -12.68 -10.30
CA SER A 230 -6.40 -13.29 -10.85
C SER A 230 -6.62 -12.90 -12.31
N GLU A 231 -7.38 -13.71 -13.05
CA GLU A 231 -7.78 -13.39 -14.43
C GLU A 231 -8.50 -12.02 -14.50
N GLU A 232 -9.35 -11.73 -13.51
CA GLU A 232 -10.07 -10.45 -13.42
C GLU A 232 -9.10 -9.27 -13.26
N THR A 233 -8.08 -9.40 -12.40
CA THR A 233 -7.01 -8.40 -12.25
C THR A 233 -6.29 -8.16 -13.58
N LEU A 234 -5.89 -9.22 -14.28
CA LEU A 234 -5.19 -9.10 -15.57
C LEU A 234 -6.06 -8.43 -16.65
N GLU A 235 -7.36 -8.74 -16.71
CA GLU A 235 -8.31 -8.10 -17.63
C GLU A 235 -8.42 -6.59 -17.36
N VAL A 236 -8.54 -6.20 -16.09
CA VAL A 236 -8.61 -4.79 -15.69
C VAL A 236 -7.33 -4.04 -16.12
N TRP A 237 -6.17 -4.63 -15.87
CA TRP A 237 -4.90 -4.04 -16.25
C TRP A 237 -4.72 -3.92 -17.76
N LYS A 238 -5.18 -4.91 -18.52
CA LYS A 238 -5.13 -4.87 -19.98
C LYS A 238 -5.96 -3.71 -20.54
N GLU A 239 -7.15 -3.47 -20.01
CA GLU A 239 -7.97 -2.32 -20.42
C GLU A 239 -7.37 -0.99 -19.93
N ALA A 240 -6.77 -0.96 -18.74
CA ALA A 240 -6.07 0.22 -18.24
C ALA A 240 -4.89 0.60 -19.17
N VAL A 241 -4.00 -0.34 -19.50
CA VAL A 241 -2.87 -0.14 -20.42
C VAL A 241 -3.34 0.36 -21.79
N LYS A 242 -4.43 -0.22 -22.31
CA LYS A 242 -5.05 0.22 -23.56
C LYS A 242 -5.57 1.65 -23.50
N SER A 243 -6.12 2.10 -22.36
CA SER A 243 -6.59 3.49 -22.19
C SER A 243 -5.45 4.52 -22.28
N HIS A 244 -4.22 4.09 -22.00
CA HIS A 244 -2.99 4.86 -22.16
C HIS A 244 -2.39 4.77 -23.57
N GLY A 245 -3.01 4.02 -24.49
CA GLY A 245 -2.50 3.83 -25.86
C GLY A 245 -1.23 2.99 -25.93
N LEU A 246 -0.94 2.20 -24.90
CA LEU A 246 0.26 1.38 -24.79
C LEU A 246 0.00 -0.08 -25.23
N GLU A 247 1.06 -0.76 -25.64
CA GLU A 247 1.01 -2.20 -25.89
C GLU A 247 1.08 -2.98 -24.58
N TRP A 248 0.22 -3.99 -24.45
CA TRP A 248 0.20 -4.90 -23.30
C TRP A 248 1.50 -5.71 -23.22
N ARG A 249 2.36 -5.35 -22.29
CA ARG A 249 3.62 -6.04 -21.97
C ARG A 249 3.76 -6.12 -20.47
N ILE A 250 3.66 -7.33 -19.93
CA ILE A 250 3.69 -7.58 -18.49
C ILE A 250 4.91 -8.45 -18.15
N ASN A 251 5.53 -8.16 -17.01
CA ASN A 251 6.48 -9.05 -16.36
C ASN A 251 5.91 -9.49 -15.01
N ILE A 252 6.00 -10.78 -14.71
CA ILE A 252 5.63 -11.35 -13.41
C ILE A 252 6.84 -12.15 -12.94
N THR A 253 7.46 -11.76 -11.84
CA THR A 253 8.77 -12.30 -11.43
C THR A 253 8.91 -12.41 -9.92
N ASP A 254 9.79 -13.31 -9.49
CA ASP A 254 10.31 -13.42 -8.14
C ASP A 254 11.71 -12.79 -7.95
N ASP A 255 12.29 -12.24 -9.02
CA ASP A 255 13.63 -11.64 -9.02
C ASP A 255 13.59 -10.13 -8.81
N LEU A 256 13.78 -9.72 -7.56
CA LEU A 256 13.86 -8.31 -7.14
C LEU A 256 15.01 -7.55 -7.82
N ASN A 257 16.07 -8.22 -8.30
CA ASN A 257 17.21 -7.56 -8.96
C ASN A 257 16.90 -7.15 -10.40
N GLY A 258 15.86 -7.75 -11.00
CA GLY A 258 15.41 -7.41 -12.35
C GLY A 258 14.50 -6.19 -12.41
N VAL A 259 14.00 -5.72 -11.26
CA VAL A 259 12.95 -4.71 -11.19
C VAL A 259 13.54 -3.31 -10.95
N TYR A 260 13.17 -2.37 -11.82
CA TYR A 260 13.75 -1.02 -11.85
C TYR A 260 13.39 -0.11 -10.68
N TYR A 261 12.39 -0.48 -9.86
CA TYR A 261 11.76 0.42 -8.90
C TYR A 261 11.91 -0.02 -7.42
N PHE A 262 12.70 -1.07 -7.13
CA PHE A 262 13.06 -1.46 -5.75
C PHE A 262 14.29 -0.72 -5.20
N TYR A 263 14.85 0.24 -5.95
CA TYR A 263 16.11 0.92 -5.59
C TYR A 263 15.98 2.44 -5.63
#